data_AF-A0A923XKC4-F1
#
_entry.id   AF-A0A923XKC4-F1
#
_cell.length_a   1.000
_cell.length_b   1.000
_cell.length_c   1.000
_cell.angle_alpha   90.00
_cell.angle_beta   90.00
_cell.angle_gamma   90.00
#
_symmetry.space_group_name_H-M   'P 1'
#
loop_
_entity.id
_entity.type
_entity.pdbx_description
1 polymer ?
#
loop_
_entity_poly.entity_id
_entity_poly.type
_entity_poly.pdbx_seq_one_letter_code
_entity_poly.pdbx_strand_id
1 'polypeptide(L)'
;DLQDYHQYGALAGLELQKYIEQKVFIAGGGITQQAPAQRMTDFINKKVSDTLPNTSYIPGIVSAPLHDILPKFLSERLIIGLTDFGKKMNGYLTESANIIAVESRTSSPVKIPRDKDSLMHTQIKNLYPCGEGAGYAGGIVSAAVDGQNVAQAIFAKN
;
A
#
# COMPACT_ATOMS: atom_id res chain seq x y z
N ASP A 1 -9.42 -8.83 -7.39
CA ASP A 1 -8.19 -8.37 -6.71
C ASP A 1 -7.62 -9.40 -5.73
N LEU A 2 -8.43 -10.13 -4.92
CA LEU A 2 -7.91 -11.13 -3.95
C LEU A 2 -8.23 -12.61 -4.26
N GLN A 3 -8.82 -12.91 -5.43
CA GLN A 3 -9.28 -14.28 -5.76
C GLN A 3 -8.15 -15.32 -5.67
N ASP A 4 -6.95 -14.98 -6.14
CA ASP A 4 -5.77 -15.87 -6.11
C ASP A 4 -5.22 -16.16 -4.71
N TYR A 5 -5.70 -15.42 -3.69
CA TYR A 5 -5.25 -15.49 -2.31
C TYR A 5 -6.35 -16.02 -1.37
N HIS A 6 -7.46 -16.52 -1.90
CA HIS A 6 -8.62 -16.91 -1.09
C HIS A 6 -8.28 -18.00 -0.06
N GLN A 7 -7.33 -18.89 -0.35
CA GLN A 7 -6.88 -19.93 0.59
C GLN A 7 -6.34 -19.38 1.93
N TYR A 8 -5.94 -18.11 1.98
CA TYR A 8 -5.43 -17.46 3.20
C TYR A 8 -6.54 -16.80 4.04
N GLY A 9 -7.80 -16.88 3.61
CA GLY A 9 -8.96 -16.38 4.35
C GLY A 9 -8.82 -14.90 4.73
N ALA A 10 -8.93 -14.60 6.02
CA ALA A 10 -8.81 -13.23 6.55
C ALA A 10 -7.43 -12.59 6.33
N LEU A 11 -6.41 -13.37 5.96
CA LEU A 11 -5.05 -12.90 5.70
C LEU A 11 -4.73 -12.76 4.20
N ALA A 12 -5.70 -12.94 3.30
CA ALA A 12 -5.49 -12.85 1.86
C ALA A 12 -4.86 -11.53 1.42
N GLY A 13 -5.27 -10.41 2.02
CA GLY A 13 -4.67 -9.09 1.74
C GLY A 13 -3.21 -8.99 2.15
N LEU A 14 -2.84 -9.60 3.29
CA LEU A 14 -1.47 -9.61 3.80
C LEU A 14 -0.55 -10.43 2.88
N GLU A 15 -1.04 -11.55 2.34
CA GLU A 15 -0.27 -12.37 1.40
C GLU A 15 -0.11 -11.71 0.03
N LEU A 16 -1.14 -11.01 -0.47
CA LEU A 16 -1.00 -10.17 -1.67
C LEU A 16 0.07 -9.08 -1.45
N GLN A 17 0.01 -8.39 -0.30
CA GLN A 17 0.95 -7.34 0.05
C GLN A 17 2.39 -7.87 0.07
N LYS A 18 2.63 -8.97 0.80
CA LYS A 18 3.92 -9.66 0.87
C LYS A 18 4.44 -10.09 -0.51
N TYR A 19 3.57 -10.67 -1.33
CA TYR A 19 3.92 -11.10 -2.69
C TYR A 19 4.40 -9.93 -3.55
N ILE A 20 3.69 -8.80 -3.54
CA ILE A 20 4.07 -7.62 -4.33
C ILE A 20 5.38 -7.04 -3.80
N GLU A 21 5.53 -6.90 -2.47
CA GLU A 21 6.75 -6.41 -1.84
C GLU A 21 7.98 -7.27 -2.23
N GLN A 22 7.86 -8.59 -2.22
CA GLN A 22 8.93 -9.51 -2.62
C GLN A 22 9.28 -9.38 -4.10
N LYS A 23 8.27 -9.30 -4.99
CA LYS A 23 8.50 -9.09 -6.43
C LYS A 23 9.23 -7.78 -6.71
N VAL A 24 8.80 -6.71 -6.07
CA VAL A 24 9.41 -5.38 -6.21
C VAL A 24 10.84 -5.38 -5.68
N PHE A 25 11.12 -6.04 -4.54
CA PHE A 25 12.46 -6.18 -4.01
C PHE A 25 13.40 -6.94 -4.97
N ILE A 26 12.94 -8.06 -5.53
CA ILE A 26 13.70 -8.85 -6.52
C ILE A 26 13.98 -8.01 -7.77
N ALA A 27 12.99 -7.25 -8.25
CA ALA A 27 13.16 -6.35 -9.40
C ALA A 27 14.12 -5.19 -9.14
N GLY A 28 14.31 -4.80 -7.87
CA GLY A 28 15.34 -3.87 -7.43
C GLY A 28 16.76 -4.45 -7.39
N GLY A 29 16.92 -5.74 -7.72
CA GLY A 29 18.19 -6.48 -7.67
C GLY A 29 18.28 -7.46 -6.50
N GLY A 30 17.35 -7.42 -5.54
CA GLY A 30 17.23 -8.41 -4.46
C GLY A 30 18.39 -8.48 -3.45
N ILE A 31 19.37 -7.58 -3.55
CA ILE A 31 20.57 -7.54 -2.71
C ILE A 31 20.62 -6.26 -1.89
N THR A 32 20.31 -5.13 -2.52
CA THR A 32 20.28 -3.80 -1.89
C THR A 32 18.84 -3.35 -1.67
N GLN A 33 18.65 -2.21 -1.00
CA GLN A 33 17.34 -1.55 -0.90
C GLN A 33 17.05 -0.63 -2.10
N GLN A 34 17.75 -0.77 -3.23
CA GLN A 34 17.42 0.01 -4.42
C GLN A 34 16.02 -0.36 -4.92
N ALA A 35 15.22 0.65 -5.24
CA ALA A 35 13.87 0.45 -5.70
C ALA A 35 13.84 0.31 -7.25
N PRO A 36 13.09 -0.66 -7.80
CA PRO A 36 12.77 -0.63 -9.22
C PRO A 36 11.96 0.63 -9.53
N ALA A 37 12.29 1.30 -10.62
CA ALA A 37 11.64 2.52 -11.05
C ALA A 37 11.50 2.57 -12.58
N GLN A 38 10.58 3.41 -13.03
CA GLN A 38 10.28 3.61 -14.43
C GLN A 38 9.84 5.07 -14.63
N ARG A 39 10.27 5.74 -15.71
CA ARG A 39 9.72 7.08 -16.03
C ARG A 39 8.22 6.99 -16.23
N MET A 40 7.49 8.02 -15.82
CA MET A 40 6.02 8.01 -15.86
C MET A 40 5.47 7.80 -17.28
N THR A 41 6.04 8.47 -18.27
CA THR A 41 5.66 8.31 -19.69
C THR A 41 5.94 6.90 -20.20
N ASP A 42 7.07 6.33 -19.81
CA ASP A 42 7.48 4.98 -20.17
C ASP A 42 6.60 3.90 -19.50
N PHE A 43 6.18 4.13 -18.24
CA PHE A 43 5.22 3.28 -17.55
C PHE A 43 3.88 3.22 -18.28
N ILE A 44 3.34 4.38 -18.68
CA ILE A 44 2.10 4.48 -19.47
C ILE A 44 2.23 3.78 -20.83
N ASN A 45 3.37 3.98 -21.49
CA ASN A 45 3.65 3.39 -22.80
C ASN A 45 4.13 1.94 -22.74
N LYS A 46 4.22 1.33 -21.55
CA LYS A 46 4.70 -0.04 -21.33
C LYS A 46 6.10 -0.28 -21.93
N LYS A 47 7.03 0.64 -21.69
CA LYS A 47 8.42 0.59 -22.17
C LYS A 47 9.40 0.70 -21.02
N VAL A 48 10.46 -0.11 -20.97
CA VAL A 48 11.51 0.09 -19.96
C VAL A 48 12.24 1.42 -20.22
N SER A 49 12.57 2.16 -19.16
CA SER A 49 13.26 3.43 -19.28
C SER A 49 14.76 3.23 -19.48
N ASP A 50 15.34 3.89 -20.49
CA ASP A 50 16.80 3.84 -20.69
C ASP A 50 17.56 4.64 -19.61
N THR A 51 16.94 5.70 -19.09
CA THR A 51 17.48 6.53 -18.00
C THR A 51 16.38 6.95 -17.04
N LEU A 52 16.74 7.28 -15.80
CA LEU A 52 15.80 7.70 -14.76
C LEU A 52 16.17 9.11 -14.27
N PRO A 53 15.19 10.03 -14.12
CA PRO A 53 15.36 11.28 -13.40
C PRO A 53 15.87 11.08 -11.97
N ASN A 54 16.39 12.16 -11.37
CA ASN A 54 16.82 12.17 -9.97
C ASN A 54 15.67 11.82 -9.01
N THR A 55 16.01 11.28 -7.85
CA THR A 55 15.05 10.86 -6.83
C THR A 55 15.52 11.27 -5.43
N SER A 56 14.56 11.48 -4.53
CA SER A 56 14.81 11.64 -3.09
C SER A 56 14.94 10.30 -2.36
N TYR A 57 14.64 9.17 -3.01
CA TYR A 57 14.76 7.85 -2.41
C TYR A 57 16.23 7.50 -2.17
N ILE A 58 16.67 7.59 -0.91
CA ILE A 58 18.08 7.55 -0.50
C ILE A 58 18.84 6.31 -0.98
N PRO A 59 18.29 5.08 -0.92
CA PRO A 59 19.00 3.91 -1.43
C PRO A 59 19.29 3.95 -2.93
N GLY A 60 18.60 4.80 -3.68
CA GLY A 60 18.68 4.89 -5.13
C GLY A 60 17.66 4.00 -5.85
N ILE A 61 17.59 4.16 -7.17
CA ILE A 61 16.63 3.46 -8.03
C ILE A 61 17.33 2.78 -9.20
N VAL A 62 16.72 1.70 -9.68
CA VAL A 62 17.17 0.95 -10.87
C VAL A 62 16.05 0.87 -11.89
N SER A 63 16.39 0.98 -13.18
CA SER A 63 15.36 0.90 -14.23
C SER A 63 14.81 -0.51 -14.34
N ALA A 64 13.49 -0.64 -14.28
CA ALA A 64 12.79 -1.92 -14.32
C ALA A 64 11.39 -1.78 -14.95
N PRO A 65 10.84 -2.87 -15.54
CA PRO A 65 9.51 -2.87 -16.15
C PRO A 65 8.38 -2.90 -15.10
N LEU A 66 8.22 -1.84 -14.29
CA LEU A 66 7.19 -1.79 -13.23
C LEU A 66 5.77 -2.06 -13.76
N HIS A 67 5.47 -1.60 -14.97
CA HIS A 67 4.21 -1.86 -15.66
C HIS A 67 3.89 -3.36 -15.84
N ASP A 68 4.90 -4.22 -15.87
CA ASP A 68 4.80 -5.68 -16.01
C ASP A 68 5.00 -6.43 -14.68
N ILE A 69 5.87 -5.91 -13.80
CA ILE A 69 6.14 -6.48 -12.47
C ILE A 69 4.90 -6.40 -11.57
N LEU A 70 4.22 -5.26 -11.58
CA LEU A 70 3.00 -5.07 -10.81
C LEU A 70 1.86 -5.94 -11.37
N PRO A 71 1.00 -6.51 -10.50
CA PRO A 71 -0.20 -7.18 -10.95
C PRO A 71 -1.00 -6.33 -11.96
N LYS A 72 -1.47 -6.94 -13.05
CA LYS A 72 -2.13 -6.22 -14.16
C LYS A 72 -3.27 -5.31 -13.69
N PHE A 73 -4.07 -5.79 -12.73
CA PHE A 73 -5.18 -4.99 -12.19
C PHE A 73 -4.72 -3.70 -11.49
N LEU A 74 -3.48 -3.62 -11.02
CA LEU A 74 -2.88 -2.41 -10.47
C LEU A 74 -2.28 -1.55 -11.59
N SER A 75 -1.41 -2.11 -12.43
CA SER A 75 -0.71 -1.33 -13.45
C SER A 75 -1.68 -0.72 -14.46
N GLU A 76 -2.70 -1.44 -14.91
CA GLU A 76 -3.71 -0.92 -15.84
C GLU A 76 -4.53 0.23 -15.25
N ARG A 77 -4.95 0.11 -13.97
CA ARG A 77 -5.65 1.20 -13.27
C ARG A 77 -4.75 2.42 -13.06
N LEU A 78 -3.48 2.21 -12.74
CA LEU A 78 -2.50 3.30 -12.61
C LEU A 78 -2.28 4.02 -13.95
N ILE A 79 -2.14 3.29 -15.05
CA ILE A 79 -1.99 3.87 -16.39
C ILE A 79 -3.19 4.77 -16.72
N ILE A 80 -4.42 4.30 -16.48
CA ILE A 80 -5.64 5.09 -16.69
C ILE A 80 -5.62 6.34 -15.81
N GLY A 81 -5.37 6.19 -14.50
CA GLY A 81 -5.37 7.29 -13.54
C GLY A 81 -4.34 8.38 -13.86
N LEU A 82 -3.10 7.98 -14.16
CA LEU A 82 -2.02 8.90 -14.54
C LEU A 82 -2.33 9.63 -15.86
N THR A 83 -2.90 8.92 -16.84
CA THR A 83 -3.33 9.52 -18.12
C THR A 83 -4.40 10.58 -17.89
N ASP A 84 -5.38 10.30 -17.03
CA ASP A 84 -6.45 11.24 -16.71
C ASP A 84 -5.97 12.43 -15.87
N PHE A 85 -5.00 12.23 -14.97
CA PHE A 85 -4.35 13.35 -14.29
C PHE A 85 -3.57 14.24 -15.26
N GLY A 86 -2.88 13.66 -16.25
CA GLY A 86 -2.20 14.43 -17.29
C GLY A 86 -3.14 15.35 -18.08
N LYS A 87 -4.40 14.94 -18.30
CA LYS A 87 -5.42 15.77 -18.95
C LYS A 87 -5.95 16.88 -18.05
N LYS A 88 -6.08 16.62 -16.75
CA LYS A 88 -6.68 17.55 -15.77
C LYS A 88 -5.69 18.55 -15.19
N MET A 89 -4.42 18.18 -15.12
CA MET A 89 -3.36 18.94 -14.47
C MET A 89 -2.17 19.04 -15.42
N ASN A 90 -2.04 20.20 -16.07
CA ASN A 90 -0.95 20.44 -17.01
C ASN A 90 0.42 20.23 -16.34
N GLY A 91 1.29 19.45 -16.96
CA GLY A 91 2.61 19.10 -16.44
C GLY A 91 2.65 17.93 -15.45
N TYR A 92 1.50 17.35 -15.06
CA TYR A 92 1.48 16.19 -14.17
C TYR A 92 2.06 14.95 -14.85
N LEU A 93 1.67 14.68 -16.10
CA LEU A 93 2.27 13.65 -16.93
C LEU A 93 3.52 14.19 -17.64
N THR A 94 4.70 13.74 -17.23
CA THR A 94 5.99 14.26 -17.70
C THR A 94 7.09 13.19 -17.70
N GLU A 95 8.09 13.37 -18.56
CA GLU A 95 9.29 12.52 -18.63
C GLU A 95 10.24 12.73 -17.45
N SER A 96 10.12 13.86 -16.75
CA SER A 96 10.93 14.21 -15.58
C SER A 96 10.46 13.54 -14.28
N ALA A 97 9.42 12.71 -14.33
CA ALA A 97 8.85 12.02 -13.18
C ALA A 97 9.12 10.51 -13.21
N ASN A 98 9.40 9.96 -12.03
CA ASN A 98 9.56 8.52 -11.81
C ASN A 98 8.32 7.92 -11.14
N ILE A 99 7.93 6.73 -11.56
CA ILE A 99 7.15 5.77 -10.77
C ILE A 99 8.17 4.88 -10.05
N ILE A 100 8.06 4.76 -8.73
CA ILE A 100 9.06 4.07 -7.89
C ILE A 100 8.35 3.00 -7.06
N ALA A 101 8.76 1.74 -7.23
CA ALA A 101 8.36 0.60 -6.42
C ALA A 101 6.84 0.50 -6.15
N VAL A 102 6.46 0.08 -4.94
CA VAL A 102 5.07 -0.03 -4.46
C VAL A 102 4.95 0.65 -3.10
N GLU A 103 3.88 1.41 -2.91
CA GLU A 103 3.42 1.88 -1.60
C GLU A 103 2.36 0.90 -1.09
N SER A 104 2.77 -0.14 -0.38
CA SER A 104 1.94 -1.31 -0.08
C SER A 104 1.21 -1.26 1.26
N ARG A 105 1.54 -0.30 2.13
CA ARG A 105 1.10 -0.26 3.54
C ARG A 105 0.27 0.97 3.87
N THR A 106 -0.71 1.28 3.04
CA THR A 106 -1.57 2.47 3.19
C THR A 106 -2.61 2.34 4.31
N SER A 107 -3.02 1.12 4.62
CA SER A 107 -3.95 0.78 5.69
C SER A 107 -3.82 -0.70 6.02
N SER A 108 -4.35 -1.13 7.18
CA SER A 108 -4.24 -2.55 7.57
C SER A 108 -4.99 -3.46 6.59
N PRO A 109 -4.34 -4.53 6.07
CA PRO A 109 -4.99 -5.54 5.25
C PRO A 109 -5.87 -6.50 6.06
N VAL A 110 -5.90 -6.34 7.38
CA VAL A 110 -6.64 -7.19 8.32
C VAL A 110 -7.51 -6.32 9.23
N LYS A 111 -8.74 -6.75 9.45
CA LYS A 111 -9.65 -6.13 10.42
C LYS A 111 -9.96 -7.12 11.54
N ILE A 112 -9.52 -6.79 12.75
CA ILE A 112 -9.77 -7.62 13.93
C ILE A 112 -11.15 -7.22 14.49
N PRO A 113 -12.14 -8.13 14.55
CA PRO A 113 -13.51 -7.74 14.90
C PRO A 113 -13.62 -7.30 16.36
N ARG A 114 -14.38 -6.23 16.60
CA ARG A 114 -14.80 -5.77 17.92
C ARG A 114 -16.24 -5.30 17.91
N ASP A 115 -16.91 -5.41 19.05
CA ASP A 115 -18.25 -4.85 19.28
C ASP A 115 -18.24 -3.32 19.15
N LYS A 116 -19.32 -2.73 18.65
CA LYS A 116 -19.36 -1.29 18.35
C LYS A 116 -19.49 -0.43 19.61
N ASP A 117 -20.14 -0.95 20.64
CA ASP A 117 -20.47 -0.20 21.84
C ASP A 117 -19.41 -0.45 22.91
N SER A 118 -19.10 -1.74 23.17
CA SER A 118 -18.12 -2.12 24.18
C SER A 118 -16.67 -2.03 23.70
N LEU A 119 -16.44 -1.89 22.39
CA LEU A 119 -15.13 -1.89 21.74
C LEU A 119 -14.25 -3.14 22.00
N MET A 120 -14.85 -4.20 22.53
CA MET A 120 -14.16 -5.44 22.91
C MET A 120 -14.30 -6.47 21.79
N HIS A 121 -13.32 -7.36 21.65
CA HIS A 121 -13.39 -8.48 20.72
C HIS A 121 -14.65 -9.32 20.98
N THR A 122 -15.34 -9.70 19.90
CA THR A 122 -16.67 -10.35 19.97
C THR A 122 -16.64 -11.73 20.64
N GLN A 123 -15.47 -12.39 20.66
CA GLN A 123 -15.30 -13.74 21.21
C GLN A 123 -14.31 -13.81 22.38
N ILE A 124 -13.49 -12.78 22.60
CA ILE A 124 -12.38 -12.82 23.57
C ILE A 124 -12.58 -11.70 24.58
N LYS A 125 -12.83 -12.08 25.84
CA LYS A 125 -13.01 -11.12 26.92
C LYS A 125 -11.70 -10.37 27.20
N ASN A 126 -11.82 -9.08 27.50
CA ASN A 126 -10.71 -8.18 27.81
C ASN A 126 -9.68 -7.98 26.68
N LEU A 127 -10.02 -8.33 25.43
CA LEU A 127 -9.25 -7.96 24.25
C LEU A 127 -9.93 -6.77 23.56
N TYR A 128 -9.19 -5.68 23.33
CA TYR A 128 -9.71 -4.46 22.69
C TYR A 128 -8.90 -4.11 21.44
N PRO A 129 -9.30 -4.60 20.26
CA PRO A 129 -8.65 -4.21 19.00
C PRO A 129 -8.76 -2.70 18.78
N CYS A 130 -7.66 -2.03 18.47
CA CYS A 130 -7.59 -0.56 18.41
C CYS A 130 -6.61 -0.08 17.34
N GLY A 131 -6.87 1.11 16.79
CA GLY A 131 -5.99 1.82 15.89
C GLY A 131 -5.89 1.22 14.50
N GLU A 132 -4.83 1.61 13.78
CA GLU A 132 -4.65 1.24 12.38
C GLU A 132 -4.41 -0.26 12.21
N GLY A 133 -3.57 -0.87 13.05
CA GLY A 133 -3.27 -2.30 12.99
C GLY A 133 -4.51 -3.19 13.13
N ALA A 134 -5.51 -2.76 13.91
CA ALA A 134 -6.78 -3.47 14.05
C ALA A 134 -7.80 -3.16 12.92
N GLY A 135 -7.53 -2.17 12.07
CA GLY A 135 -8.41 -1.75 10.99
C GLY A 135 -9.50 -0.75 11.39
N TYR A 136 -9.26 0.06 12.44
CA TYR A 136 -10.22 1.08 12.94
C TYR A 136 -9.73 2.53 12.80
N ALA A 137 -8.52 2.74 12.28
CA ALA A 137 -7.95 4.05 12.00
C ALA A 137 -7.11 4.02 10.72
N GLY A 138 -6.77 5.18 10.19
CA GLY A 138 -5.97 5.33 8.95
C GLY A 138 -4.99 6.50 8.99
N GLY A 139 -4.59 6.92 10.19
CA GLY A 139 -3.67 8.04 10.39
C GLY A 139 -3.59 8.45 11.85
N ILE A 140 -2.58 9.26 12.17
CA ILE A 140 -2.16 9.61 13.54
C ILE A 140 -3.36 10.06 14.41
N VAL A 141 -4.12 11.04 13.94
CA VAL A 141 -5.25 11.61 14.71
C VAL A 141 -6.35 10.56 14.92
N SER A 142 -6.74 9.84 13.86
CA SER A 142 -7.78 8.80 13.98
C SER A 142 -7.38 7.66 14.90
N ALA A 143 -6.10 7.27 14.90
CA ALA A 143 -5.59 6.22 15.78
C ALA A 143 -5.57 6.67 17.24
N ALA A 144 -5.20 7.93 17.50
CA ALA A 144 -5.24 8.50 18.85
C ALA A 144 -6.67 8.60 19.39
N VAL A 145 -7.63 9.06 18.58
CA VAL A 145 -9.05 9.13 18.95
C VAL A 145 -9.60 7.73 19.24
N ASP A 146 -9.29 6.75 18.39
CA ASP A 146 -9.70 5.36 18.64
C ASP A 146 -9.13 4.81 19.95
N GLY A 147 -7.86 5.11 20.23
CA GLY A 147 -7.19 4.77 21.49
C GLY A 147 -7.87 5.36 22.72
N GLN A 148 -8.26 6.63 22.66
CA GLN A 148 -8.99 7.30 23.74
C GLN A 148 -10.36 6.64 23.98
N ASN A 149 -11.09 6.32 22.92
CA ASN A 149 -12.39 5.66 23.03
C ASN A 149 -12.26 4.26 23.67
N VAL A 150 -11.26 3.48 23.26
CA VAL A 150 -10.98 2.17 23.84
C VAL A 150 -10.59 2.30 25.32
N ALA A 151 -9.74 3.25 25.68
CA ALA A 151 -9.37 3.50 27.07
C ALA A 151 -10.59 3.87 27.93
N GLN A 152 -11.50 4.71 27.41
CA GLN A 152 -12.74 5.07 28.08
C GLN A 152 -13.69 3.86 28.26
N ALA A 153 -13.80 3.00 27.25
CA ALA A 153 -14.61 1.78 27.31
C ALA A 153 -14.06 0.77 28.34
N ILE A 154 -12.73 0.68 28.47
CA ILE A 154 -12.07 -0.12 29.52
C ILE A 154 -12.40 0.46 30.90
N PHE A 155 -12.27 1.78 31.07
CA PHE A 155 -12.54 2.45 32.34
C PHE A 155 -13.99 2.30 32.79
N ALA A 156 -14.96 2.49 31.90
CA ALA A 156 -16.39 2.40 32.21
C ALA A 156 -16.87 0.99 32.58
N LYS A 157 -16.03 -0.03 32.40
CA LYS A 157 -16.33 -1.42 32.71
C LYS A 157 -15.85 -1.85 34.12
N ASN A 158 -15.03 -1.01 34.75
CA ASN A 158 -14.63 -1.12 36.16
C ASN A 158 -15.62 -0.39 37.06
#